data_AF-A0A833CZ23-F1
#
_entry.id   AF-A0A833CZ23-F1
#
_cell.length_a   1.000
_cell.length_b   1.000
_cell.length_c   1.000
_cell.angle_alpha   90.00
_cell.angle_beta   90.00
_cell.angle_gamma   90.00
#
_symmetry.space_group_name_H-M   'P 1'
#
loop_
_entity.id
_entity.type
_entity.pdbx_description
1 polymer ?
#
loop_
_entity_poly.entity_id
_entity_poly.type
_entity_poly.pdbx_seq_one_letter_code
_entity_poly.pdbx_strand_id
1 'polypeptide(L)'
;VYEKMKHDLEVNAIQRQALLIPEILELSVEKVSKLLEHQSSFEQFGFIIESFGGTALIVREIPLLLTTINIKEFIYDILDELDTHGEIISLKERLERLLATLACHGSIRAGKKLSLPEMDALLRQMESTPHSGQCNHGRPTYLELSKADIEKLFERR
;
A
#
# COMPACT_ATOMS: atom_id res chain seq x y z
N VAL A 1 -6.25 4.30 -3.09
CA VAL A 1 -5.01 3.50 -3.23
C VAL A 1 -5.29 2.02 -3.05
N TYR A 2 -5.77 1.58 -1.87
CA TYR A 2 -6.06 0.18 -1.57
C TYR A 2 -6.95 -0.50 -2.62
N GLU A 3 -8.15 0.02 -2.87
CA GLU A 3 -9.10 -0.57 -3.85
C GLU A 3 -8.55 -0.63 -5.27
N LYS A 4 -7.74 0.38 -5.65
CA LYS A 4 -7.08 0.38 -6.97
C LYS A 4 -6.03 -0.72 -7.06
N MET A 5 -5.18 -0.89 -6.04
CA MET A 5 -4.20 -1.98 -6.02
C MET A 5 -4.87 -3.35 -6.00
N LYS A 6 -5.97 -3.50 -5.24
CA LYS A 6 -6.75 -4.73 -5.21
C LYS A 6 -7.33 -5.06 -6.59
N HIS A 7 -7.94 -4.08 -7.25
CA HIS A 7 -8.42 -4.25 -8.62
C HIS A 7 -7.29 -4.62 -9.58
N ASP A 8 -6.17 -3.88 -9.54
CA ASP A 8 -5.01 -4.13 -10.40
C ASP A 8 -4.41 -5.54 -10.16
N LEU A 9 -4.45 -6.08 -8.94
CA LEU A 9 -4.11 -7.48 -8.64
C LEU A 9 -5.08 -8.46 -9.29
N GLU A 10 -6.38 -8.25 -9.12
CA GLU A 10 -7.43 -9.14 -9.65
C GLU A 10 -7.35 -9.26 -11.18
N VAL A 11 -7.03 -8.17 -11.87
CA VAL A 11 -6.88 -8.13 -13.33
C VAL A 11 -5.44 -8.38 -13.82
N ASN A 12 -4.50 -8.70 -12.93
CA ASN A 12 -3.06 -8.85 -13.22
C ASN A 12 -2.45 -7.64 -13.99
N ALA A 13 -2.89 -6.43 -13.66
CA ALA A 13 -2.51 -5.18 -14.32
C ALA A 13 -1.66 -4.25 -13.45
N ILE A 14 -0.98 -4.78 -12.42
CA ILE A 14 -0.08 -3.97 -11.60
C ILE A 14 1.01 -3.35 -12.47
N GLN A 15 0.97 -2.03 -12.56
CA GLN A 15 2.03 -1.24 -13.16
C GLN A 15 3.20 -1.12 -12.19
N ARG A 16 4.40 -1.26 -12.73
CA ARG A 16 5.65 -1.21 -11.99
C ARG A 16 6.42 0.04 -12.39
N GLN A 17 7.20 0.56 -11.47
CA GLN A 17 8.15 1.62 -11.70
C GLN A 17 9.54 1.13 -11.31
N ALA A 18 10.47 1.19 -12.27
CA ALA A 18 11.88 1.00 -11.98
C ALA A 18 12.41 2.15 -11.10
N LEU A 19 13.18 1.79 -10.08
CA LEU A 19 13.86 2.75 -9.24
C LEU A 19 15.04 3.37 -9.99
N LEU A 20 15.21 4.68 -9.88
CA LEU A 20 16.38 5.37 -10.42
C LEU A 20 17.68 4.85 -9.79
N ILE A 21 17.61 4.54 -8.49
CA ILE A 21 18.67 3.91 -7.72
C ILE A 21 18.04 2.67 -7.06
N PRO A 22 18.46 1.46 -7.42
CA PRO A 22 17.97 0.24 -6.78
C PRO A 22 18.18 0.29 -5.26
N GLU A 23 17.19 -0.18 -4.51
CA GLU A 23 17.30 -0.24 -3.05
C GLU A 23 18.07 -1.50 -2.67
N ILE A 24 19.12 -1.36 -1.86
CA ILE A 24 19.95 -2.48 -1.41
C ILE A 24 19.75 -2.66 0.10
N LEU A 25 19.42 -3.89 0.49
CA LEU A 25 19.22 -4.29 1.87
C LEU A 25 20.24 -5.36 2.25
N GLU A 26 21.10 -5.06 3.21
CA GLU A 26 22.00 -6.05 3.79
C GLU A 26 21.21 -6.96 4.74
N LEU A 27 21.24 -8.26 4.46
CA LEU A 27 20.45 -9.28 5.13
C LEU A 27 21.30 -10.55 5.30
N SER A 28 20.94 -11.42 6.26
CA SER A 28 21.57 -12.73 6.33
C SER A 28 21.21 -13.57 5.10
N VAL A 29 22.08 -14.51 4.74
CA VAL A 29 21.85 -15.44 3.62
C VAL A 29 20.51 -16.16 3.75
N GLU A 30 20.15 -16.55 4.98
CA GLU A 30 18.87 -17.18 5.32
C GLU A 30 17.68 -16.28 4.97
N LYS A 31 17.74 -14.98 5.34
CA LYS A 31 16.68 -14.01 5.05
C LYS A 31 16.55 -13.74 3.56
N VAL A 32 17.67 -13.62 2.83
CA VAL A 32 17.67 -13.47 1.37
C VAL A 32 17.02 -14.69 0.72
N SER A 33 17.43 -15.90 1.11
CA SER A 33 16.86 -17.16 0.58
C SER A 33 15.35 -17.21 0.81
N LYS A 34 14.91 -16.91 2.04
CA LYS A 34 13.50 -16.93 2.43
C LYS A 34 12.65 -15.96 1.60
N LEU A 35 13.16 -14.78 1.28
CA LEU A 35 12.45 -13.83 0.41
C LEU A 35 12.40 -14.30 -1.05
N LEU A 36 13.47 -14.93 -1.53
CA LEU A 36 13.55 -15.42 -2.91
C LEU A 36 12.71 -16.66 -3.18
N GLU A 37 12.46 -17.50 -2.17
CA GLU A 37 11.45 -18.58 -2.24
C GLU A 37 10.05 -18.05 -2.61
N HIS A 38 9.83 -16.76 -2.33
CA HIS A 38 8.59 -16.05 -2.55
C HIS A 38 8.66 -15.03 -3.70
N GLN A 39 9.72 -15.06 -4.51
CA GLN A 39 9.96 -14.08 -5.57
C GLN A 39 8.76 -13.94 -6.52
N SER A 40 8.13 -15.04 -6.94
CA SER A 40 6.95 -14.98 -7.82
C SER A 40 5.78 -14.21 -7.22
N SER A 41 5.60 -14.27 -5.90
CA SER A 41 4.58 -13.48 -5.23
C SER A 41 4.98 -12.01 -5.18
N PHE A 42 6.24 -11.66 -4.91
CA PHE A 42 6.70 -10.28 -5.04
C PHE A 42 6.43 -9.72 -6.45
N GLU A 43 6.73 -10.50 -7.49
CA GLU A 43 6.51 -10.10 -8.88
C GLU A 43 5.03 -9.87 -9.21
N GLN A 44 4.14 -10.74 -8.72
CA GLN A 44 2.68 -10.56 -8.86
C GLN A 44 2.19 -9.26 -8.22
N PHE A 45 2.82 -8.87 -7.11
CA PHE A 45 2.49 -7.64 -6.41
C PHE A 45 3.23 -6.42 -6.96
N GLY A 46 4.06 -6.58 -8.00
CA GLY A 46 4.78 -5.51 -8.71
C GLY A 46 6.15 -5.15 -8.14
N PHE A 47 6.74 -6.01 -7.31
CA PHE A 47 8.10 -5.88 -6.81
C PHE A 47 9.05 -6.79 -7.58
N ILE A 48 10.17 -6.25 -8.04
CA ILE A 48 11.27 -7.05 -8.60
C ILE A 48 12.40 -7.09 -7.59
N ILE A 49 12.64 -8.28 -7.02
CA ILE A 49 13.69 -8.53 -6.03
C ILE A 49 14.73 -9.52 -6.55
N GLU A 50 15.99 -9.31 -6.20
CA GLU A 50 17.12 -10.14 -6.62
C GLU A 50 18.13 -10.31 -5.48
N SER A 51 18.88 -11.42 -5.47
CA SER A 51 20.05 -11.53 -4.58
C SER A 51 21.22 -10.71 -5.10
N PHE A 52 22.01 -10.18 -4.17
CA PHE A 52 23.28 -9.51 -4.47
C PHE A 52 24.37 -10.03 -3.54
N GLY A 53 25.28 -10.82 -4.09
CA GLY A 53 26.38 -11.42 -3.31
C GLY A 53 25.93 -12.39 -2.20
N GLY A 54 24.66 -12.81 -2.18
CA GLY A 54 24.09 -13.73 -1.20
C GLY A 54 23.75 -13.13 0.17
N THR A 55 24.40 -12.03 0.56
CA THR A 55 24.19 -11.33 1.85
C THR A 55 23.45 -10.00 1.69
N ALA A 56 22.89 -9.75 0.51
CA ALA A 56 22.04 -8.60 0.29
C ALA A 56 20.92 -8.93 -0.69
N LEU A 57 19.82 -8.18 -0.56
CA LEU A 57 18.70 -8.16 -1.48
C LEU A 57 18.70 -6.83 -2.22
N ILE A 58 18.48 -6.86 -3.53
CA ILE A 58 18.23 -5.68 -4.35
C ILE A 58 16.75 -5.63 -4.69
N VAL A 59 16.13 -4.46 -4.52
CA VAL A 59 14.82 -4.14 -5.08
C VAL A 59 15.03 -3.23 -6.28
N ARG A 60 14.62 -3.65 -7.48
CA ARG A 60 14.79 -2.89 -8.72
C ARG A 60 13.55 -2.12 -9.12
N GLU A 61 12.40 -2.75 -8.93
CA GLU A 61 11.10 -2.18 -9.31
C GLU A 61 10.13 -2.31 -8.15
N ILE A 62 9.24 -1.34 -8.06
CA ILE A 62 8.15 -1.30 -7.10
C ILE A 62 6.84 -1.00 -7.82
N PRO A 63 5.68 -1.28 -7.20
CA PRO A 63 4.40 -0.90 -7.78
C PRO A 63 4.29 0.62 -7.93
N LEU A 64 3.78 1.09 -9.07
CA LEU A 64 3.63 2.53 -9.36
C LEU A 64 2.80 3.26 -8.29
N LEU A 65 1.84 2.57 -7.69
CA LEU A 65 0.99 3.11 -6.63
C LEU A 65 1.71 3.28 -5.28
N LEU A 66 2.93 2.77 -5.16
CA LEU A 66 3.73 2.74 -3.93
C LEU A 66 5.04 3.54 -4.06
N THR A 67 5.12 4.52 -4.96
CA THR A 67 6.36 5.29 -5.22
C THR A 67 6.95 6.04 -4.02
N THR A 68 6.17 6.27 -2.97
CA THR A 68 6.61 6.99 -1.76
C THR A 68 6.85 6.09 -0.56
N ILE A 69 6.90 4.76 -0.73
CA ILE A 69 7.09 3.83 0.38
C ILE A 69 8.54 3.83 0.88
N ASN A 70 8.72 3.54 2.17
CA ASN A 70 10.01 3.11 2.68
C ASN A 70 10.18 1.61 2.38
N ILE A 71 10.94 1.32 1.32
CA ILE A 71 11.14 -0.05 0.83
C ILE A 71 11.84 -0.92 1.90
N LYS A 72 12.77 -0.35 2.69
CA LYS A 72 13.48 -1.11 3.72
C LYS A 72 12.55 -1.59 4.82
N GLU A 73 11.78 -0.66 5.39
CA GLU A 73 10.78 -0.99 6.41
C GLU A 73 9.80 -2.04 5.89
N PHE A 74 9.33 -1.89 4.65
CA PHE A 74 8.44 -2.87 4.04
C PHE A 74 9.03 -4.29 3.96
N ILE A 75 10.29 -4.43 3.54
CA ILE A 75 10.94 -5.76 3.46
C ILE A 75 11.15 -6.35 4.86
N TYR A 76 11.47 -5.53 5.87
CA TYR A 76 11.60 -6.01 7.25
C TYR A 76 10.23 -6.43 7.82
N ASP A 77 9.16 -5.68 7.59
CA ASP A 77 7.81 -6.05 8.01
C ASP A 77 7.39 -7.40 7.39
N ILE A 78 7.70 -7.63 6.11
CA ILE A 78 7.49 -8.93 5.46
C ILE A 78 8.27 -10.04 6.17
N LEU A 79 9.55 -9.83 6.44
CA LEU A 79 10.40 -10.82 7.10
C LEU A 79 9.86 -11.19 8.49
N ASP A 80 9.48 -10.19 9.29
CA ASP A 80 8.91 -10.38 10.62
C ASP A 80 7.58 -11.14 10.54
N GLU A 81 6.73 -10.84 9.57
CA GLU A 81 5.50 -11.61 9.34
C GLU A 81 5.79 -13.06 8.95
N LEU A 82 6.74 -13.29 8.04
CA LEU A 82 7.18 -14.61 7.60
C LEU A 82 7.80 -15.43 8.74
N ASP A 83 8.46 -14.79 9.71
CA ASP A 83 9.03 -15.44 10.89
C ASP A 83 7.96 -15.77 11.94
N THR A 84 6.98 -14.89 12.13
CA THR A 84 5.98 -15.01 13.20
C THR A 84 4.89 -16.05 12.91
N HIS A 85 4.48 -16.21 11.65
CA HIS A 85 3.24 -16.92 11.31
C HIS A 85 3.41 -18.21 10.47
N GLY A 86 4.64 -18.63 10.12
CA GLY A 86 4.89 -19.85 9.32
C GLY A 86 4.12 -19.90 7.98
N GLU A 87 3.87 -21.06 7.39
CA GLU A 87 3.11 -21.22 6.12
C GLU A 87 1.57 -21.11 6.28
N ILE A 88 1.05 -20.87 7.49
CA ILE A 88 -0.39 -21.05 7.83
C ILE A 88 -1.31 -20.02 7.13
N ILE A 89 -0.75 -18.89 6.71
CA ILE A 89 -1.45 -17.85 5.94
C ILE A 89 -0.68 -17.66 4.64
N SER A 90 -1.36 -17.70 3.50
CA SER A 90 -0.71 -17.55 2.20
C SER A 90 0.01 -16.21 2.12
N LEU A 91 1.18 -16.16 1.47
CA LEU A 91 1.90 -14.90 1.27
C LEU A 91 1.02 -13.85 0.57
N LYS A 92 0.07 -14.29 -0.26
CA LYS A 92 -0.93 -13.42 -0.88
C LYS A 92 -1.79 -12.69 0.15
N GLU A 93 -2.40 -13.40 1.10
CA GLU A 93 -3.22 -12.78 2.15
C GLU A 93 -2.40 -11.85 3.05
N ARG A 94 -1.12 -12.17 3.27
CA ARG A 94 -0.19 -11.30 4.01
C ARG A 94 0.12 -10.03 3.24
N LEU A 95 0.47 -10.17 1.96
CA LEU A 95 0.70 -9.05 1.08
C LEU A 95 -0.57 -8.20 0.97
N GLU A 96 -1.78 -8.77 0.95
CA GLU A 96 -3.03 -7.99 0.99
C GLU A 96 -3.19 -7.17 2.29
N ARG A 97 -2.88 -7.74 3.46
CA ARG A 97 -2.84 -6.96 4.72
C ARG A 97 -1.80 -5.86 4.68
N LEU A 98 -0.60 -6.18 4.22
CA LEU A 98 0.48 -5.22 4.09
C LEU A 98 0.15 -4.15 3.05
N LEU A 99 -0.56 -4.49 1.97
CA LEU A 99 -1.10 -3.52 1.02
C LEU A 99 -2.10 -2.57 1.67
N ALA A 100 -2.91 -3.05 2.62
CA ALA A 100 -3.78 -2.18 3.41
C ALA A 100 -2.95 -1.20 4.25
N THR A 101 -1.89 -1.67 4.91
CA THR A 101 -0.93 -0.83 5.65
C THR A 101 -0.25 0.17 4.71
N LEU A 102 0.30 -0.29 3.59
CA LEU A 102 1.01 0.50 2.59
C LEU A 102 0.11 1.54 1.92
N ALA A 103 -1.15 1.21 1.64
CA ALA A 103 -2.13 2.15 1.14
C ALA A 103 -2.35 3.31 2.13
N CYS A 104 -2.23 3.07 3.44
CA CYS A 104 -2.24 4.14 4.43
C CYS A 104 -0.96 5.00 4.38
N HIS A 105 0.18 4.43 4.03
CA HIS A 105 1.45 5.14 3.83
C HIS A 105 1.51 5.97 2.54
N GLY A 106 0.97 5.47 1.44
CA GLY A 106 0.86 6.21 0.17
C GLY A 106 -0.32 7.19 0.10
N SER A 107 -1.22 7.18 1.09
CA SER A 107 -2.39 8.07 1.10
C SER A 107 -2.04 9.54 1.39
N ILE A 108 -2.92 10.44 0.99
CA ILE A 108 -2.90 11.83 1.48
C ILE A 108 -3.20 11.80 2.98
N ARG A 109 -2.23 12.26 3.78
CA ARG A 109 -2.27 12.23 5.25
C ARG A 109 -2.57 13.61 5.85
N ALA A 110 -2.99 13.59 7.11
CA ALA A 110 -3.16 14.80 7.92
C ALA A 110 -1.87 15.66 7.88
N GLY A 111 -2.04 16.97 7.72
CA GLY A 111 -0.93 17.93 7.64
C GLY A 111 -0.38 18.17 6.23
N LYS A 112 -0.72 17.34 5.23
CA LYS A 112 -0.39 17.62 3.83
C LYS A 112 -1.28 18.76 3.32
N LYS A 113 -0.67 19.87 2.88
CA LYS A 113 -1.40 20.95 2.21
C LYS A 113 -1.77 20.50 0.80
N LEU A 114 -3.04 20.69 0.45
CA LEU A 114 -3.57 20.44 -0.89
C LEU A 114 -4.02 21.75 -1.51
N SER A 115 -3.82 21.87 -2.81
CA SER A 115 -4.46 22.85 -3.66
C SER A 115 -5.91 22.45 -3.96
N LEU A 116 -6.76 23.40 -4.37
CA LEU A 116 -8.15 23.12 -4.74
C LEU A 116 -8.27 22.06 -5.87
N PRO A 117 -7.42 22.07 -6.93
CA PRO A 117 -7.46 21.02 -7.95
C PRO A 117 -7.12 19.64 -7.39
N GLU A 118 -6.17 19.53 -6.46
CA GLU A 118 -5.85 18.24 -5.81
C GLU A 118 -7.01 17.74 -4.94
N MET A 119 -7.72 18.65 -4.27
CA MET A 119 -8.91 18.30 -3.49
C MET A 119 -10.04 17.80 -4.40
N ASP A 120 -10.37 18.51 -5.48
CA ASP A 120 -11.41 18.06 -6.43
C ASP A 120 -11.03 16.71 -7.07
N ALA A 121 -9.78 16.54 -7.49
CA ALA A 121 -9.29 15.27 -8.03
C ALA A 121 -9.45 14.11 -7.03
N LEU A 122 -9.15 14.34 -5.74
CA LEU A 122 -9.36 13.36 -4.70
C LEU A 122 -10.85 12.99 -4.54
N LEU A 123 -11.74 13.98 -4.54
CA LEU A 123 -13.19 13.74 -4.43
C LEU A 123 -13.73 12.95 -5.63
N ARG A 124 -13.31 13.30 -6.87
CA ARG A 124 -13.66 12.53 -8.07
C ARG A 124 -13.14 11.10 -8.01
N GLN A 125 -11.95 10.90 -7.48
CA GLN A 125 -11.43 9.54 -7.24
C GLN A 125 -12.29 8.80 -6.22
N MET A 126 -12.68 9.44 -5.11
CA MET A 126 -13.55 8.83 -4.09
C MET A 126 -14.92 8.43 -4.66
N GLU A 127 -15.53 9.25 -5.51
CA GLU A 127 -16.81 8.94 -6.17
C GLU A 127 -16.72 7.67 -7.04
N SER A 128 -15.58 7.45 -7.71
CA SER A 128 -15.34 6.26 -8.55
C SER A 128 -14.79 5.05 -7.79
N THR A 129 -14.41 5.21 -6.51
CA THR A 129 -13.77 4.16 -5.73
C THR A 129 -14.83 3.36 -4.95
N PRO A 130 -14.93 2.04 -5.15
CA PRO A 130 -15.80 1.18 -4.34
C PRO A 130 -15.49 1.32 -2.85
N HIS A 131 -16.50 1.21 -1.99
CA HIS A 131 -16.32 1.29 -0.52
C HIS A 131 -15.61 2.55 -0.01
N SER A 132 -15.60 3.65 -0.78
CA SER A 132 -14.88 4.88 -0.44
C SER A 132 -15.33 5.52 0.86
N GLY A 133 -16.53 5.22 1.36
CA GLY A 133 -17.06 5.70 2.64
C GLY A 133 -16.41 5.09 3.89
N GLN A 134 -15.57 4.07 3.75
CA GLN A 134 -14.88 3.42 4.86
C GLN A 134 -13.39 3.25 4.55
N CYS A 135 -12.52 3.54 5.52
CA CYS A 135 -11.11 3.20 5.39
C CYS A 135 -10.90 1.70 5.61
N ASN A 136 -9.72 1.21 5.25
CA ASN A 136 -9.31 -0.18 5.46
C ASN A 136 -9.32 -0.65 6.93
N HIS A 137 -9.40 0.28 7.90
CA HIS A 137 -9.54 -0.02 9.34
C HIS A 137 -10.97 0.16 9.86
N GLY A 138 -11.96 0.35 8.98
CA GLY A 138 -13.35 0.44 9.36
C GLY A 138 -13.87 1.84 9.74
N ARG A 139 -13.00 2.86 9.83
CA ARG A 139 -13.39 4.25 10.14
C ARG A 139 -14.07 4.91 8.93
N PRO A 140 -15.10 5.76 9.13
CA PRO A 140 -15.66 6.55 8.04
C PRO A 140 -14.63 7.53 7.47
N THR A 141 -14.65 7.72 6.14
CA THR A 141 -13.72 8.61 5.43
C THR A 141 -14.27 10.02 5.22
N TYR A 142 -15.59 10.18 5.29
CA TYR A 142 -16.28 11.46 5.25
C TYR A 142 -17.49 11.44 6.17
N LEU A 143 -17.95 12.63 6.53
CA LEU A 143 -19.23 12.85 7.21
C LEU A 143 -20.06 13.77 6.32
N GLU A 144 -21.33 13.45 6.16
CA GLU A 144 -22.29 14.31 5.49
C GLU A 144 -23.07 15.09 6.55
N LEU A 145 -23.10 16.41 6.40
CA LEU A 145 -23.97 17.28 7.18
C LEU A 145 -24.93 17.95 6.21
N SER A 146 -26.21 17.58 6.30
CA SER A 146 -27.24 18.26 5.52
C SER A 146 -27.40 19.70 6.00
N LYS A 147 -28.06 20.53 5.18
CA LYS A 147 -28.39 21.89 5.61
C LYS A 147 -29.19 21.91 6.92
N ALA A 148 -30.11 20.97 7.10
CA ALA A 148 -30.91 20.83 8.33
C ALA A 148 -30.03 20.42 9.54
N ASP A 149 -29.05 19.54 9.34
CA ASP A 149 -28.11 19.18 10.43
C ASP A 149 -27.31 20.39 10.88
N ILE A 150 -26.86 21.22 9.93
CA ILE A 150 -26.15 22.47 10.23
C ILE A 150 -27.10 23.45 10.93
N GLU A 151 -28.32 23.67 10.42
CA GLU A 151 -29.29 24.58 11.03
C GLU A 151 -29.56 24.20 12.50
N LYS A 152 -29.79 22.91 12.76
CA LYS A 152 -30.01 22.36 14.11
C LYS A 152 -28.84 22.63 15.07
N LEU A 153 -27.60 22.55 14.61
CA LEU A 153 -26.40 22.84 15.43
C LEU A 153 -26.34 24.30 15.90
N PHE A 154 -26.98 25.22 15.17
CA PHE A 154 -27.08 26.63 15.51
C PHE A 154 -28.43 27.01 16.13
N GLU A 155 -29.24 26.02 16.55
CA GLU A 155 -30.61 26.23 17.06
C GLU A 155 -31.50 27.01 16.09
N ARG A 156 -31.22 26.85 14.80
CA ARG A 156 -32.06 27.32 13.70
C ARG A 156 -32.80 26.07 13.16
N ARG A 157 -34.05 26.26 12.72
CA ARG A 157 -35.01 25.23 12.27
C ARG A 157 -34.53 23.78 12.19
#